data_AF-A0A3M6ZX17-F1
#
_entry.id   AF-A0A3M6ZX17-F1
#
_cell.length_a   1.000
_cell.length_b   1.000
_cell.length_c   1.000
_cell.angle_alpha   90.00
_cell.angle_beta   90.00
_cell.angle_gamma   90.00
#
_symmetry.space_group_name_H-M   'P 1'
#
loop_
_entity.id
_entity.type
_entity.pdbx_description
1 polymer ?
#
loop_
_entity_poly.entity_id
_entity_poly.type
_entity_poly.pdbx_seq_one_letter_code
_entity_poly.pdbx_strand_id
1 'polypeptide(L)' 'MTSLMYEAARARGTEKKIGQLNPLMRGGLADEVARVALFLGSDEASYVNGQAWAVDGGLSAGHPVVPGKLA' A
#
# COMPACT_ATOMS: atom_id res chain seq x y z
N MET A 1 -3.46 -3.53 -13.31
CA MET A 1 -2.70 -2.35 -13.78
C MET A 1 -1.28 -2.25 -13.21
N THR A 2 -0.89 -3.02 -12.19
CA THR A 2 0.46 -2.95 -11.59
C THR A 2 1.46 -3.97 -12.17
N SER A 3 1.02 -5.00 -12.90
CA SER A 3 1.90 -6.07 -13.42
C SER A 3 3.10 -5.56 -14.22
N LEU A 4 2.87 -4.62 -15.14
CA LEU A 4 3.92 -4.02 -15.96
C LEU A 4 5.03 -3.35 -15.15
N MET A 5 4.69 -2.70 -14.03
CA MET A 5 5.67 -2.05 -13.15
C MET A 5 6.54 -3.08 -12.41
N TYR A 6 5.92 -4.16 -11.92
CA TYR A 6 6.63 -5.24 -11.27
C TYR A 6 7.52 -6.02 -12.26
N GLU A 7 7.03 -6.29 -13.46
CA GLU A 7 7.81 -6.91 -14.54
C GLU A 7 9.02 -6.06 -14.91
N ALA A 8 8.84 -4.76 -15.10
CA ALA A 8 9.94 -3.84 -15.38
C ALA A 8 10.95 -3.78 -14.21
N ALA A 9 10.48 -3.78 -12.96
CA ALA A 9 11.35 -3.79 -11.79
C ALA A 9 12.17 -5.09 -11.68
N ARG A 10 11.56 -6.25 -11.98
CA ARG A 10 12.27 -7.53 -12.05
C ARG A 10 13.32 -7.54 -13.16
N ALA A 11 12.95 -7.12 -14.37
CA ALA A 11 13.87 -7.06 -15.51
C ALA A 11 15.10 -6.17 -15.23
N ARG A 12 14.95 -5.14 -14.40
CA ARG A 12 16.04 -4.23 -13.98
C ARG A 12 16.76 -4.66 -12.71
N GLY A 13 16.34 -5.74 -12.04
CA GLY A 13 16.89 -6.16 -10.74
C GLY A 13 16.57 -5.20 -9.59
N THR A 14 15.54 -4.37 -9.72
CA THR A 14 15.15 -3.35 -8.74
C THR A 14 13.85 -3.66 -8.01
N GLU A 15 13.36 -4.91 -8.03
CA GLU A 15 12.12 -5.31 -7.37
C GLU A 15 12.09 -4.94 -5.88
N LYS A 16 13.24 -5.08 -5.18
CA LYS A 16 13.40 -4.68 -3.77
C LYS A 16 13.13 -3.20 -3.46
N LYS A 17 13.06 -2.33 -4.48
CA LYS A 17 12.73 -0.91 -4.33
C LYS A 17 11.23 -0.65 -4.25
N ILE A 18 10.41 -1.63 -4.60
CA ILE A 18 8.94 -1.52 -4.52
C ILE A 18 8.54 -1.49 -3.05
N GLY A 19 7.77 -0.47 -2.66
CA GLY A 19 7.32 -0.29 -1.27
C GLY A 19 8.39 0.24 -0.31
N GLN A 20 9.61 0.56 -0.77
CA GLN A 20 10.71 1.00 0.10
C GLN A 20 10.44 2.26 0.94
N LEU A 21 9.36 2.99 0.65
CA LEU A 21 8.96 4.21 1.36
C LEU A 21 7.83 3.98 2.36
N ASN A 22 7.05 2.90 2.22
CA ASN A 22 5.98 2.64 3.17
C ASN A 22 6.53 1.90 4.40
N PRO A 23 5.96 2.11 5.61
CA PRO A 23 6.37 1.42 6.82
C PRO A 23 6.46 -0.11 6.73
N LEU A 24 5.61 -0.75 5.92
CA LEU A 24 5.66 -2.20 5.72
C LEU A 24 6.79 -2.68 4.78
N MET A 25 7.51 -1.77 4.13
CA MET A 25 8.67 -2.03 3.26
C MET A 25 8.41 -3.06 2.15
N ARG A 26 7.16 -3.10 1.65
CA ARG A 26 6.74 -4.00 0.58
C ARG A 26 5.59 -3.44 -0.23
N GLY A 27 5.41 -3.99 -1.43
CA GLY A 27 4.19 -3.77 -2.20
C GLY A 27 2.97 -4.39 -1.53
N GLY A 28 1.83 -3.68 -1.63
CA GLY A 28 0.54 -4.22 -1.23
C GLY A 28 0.08 -5.32 -2.20
N LEU A 29 -0.70 -6.27 -1.68
CA LEU A 29 -1.37 -7.30 -2.46
C LEU A 29 -2.81 -6.88 -2.75
N ALA A 30 -3.33 -7.30 -3.90
CA ALA A 30 -4.73 -7.03 -4.25
C ALA A 30 -5.72 -7.55 -3.19
N ASP A 31 -5.38 -8.69 -2.57
CA ASP A 31 -6.17 -9.30 -1.51
C ASP A 31 -6.30 -8.41 -0.26
N GLU A 32 -5.31 -7.58 0.03
CA GLU A 32 -5.36 -6.66 1.20
C GLU A 32 -6.38 -5.55 0.99
N VAL A 33 -6.49 -5.03 -0.23
CA VAL A 33 -7.54 -4.07 -0.61
C VAL A 33 -8.90 -4.74 -0.63
N ALA A 34 -8.98 -5.97 -1.16
CA ALA A 34 -10.22 -6.73 -1.23
C ALA A 34 -10.79 -7.04 0.17
N ARG A 35 -9.94 -7.35 1.15
CA ARG A 35 -10.36 -7.59 2.54
C ARG A 35 -10.96 -6.35 3.20
N VAL A 36 -10.41 -5.16 2.96
CA VAL A 36 -11.01 -3.90 3.45
C VAL A 36 -12.34 -3.63 2.76
N ALA A 37 -12.42 -3.84 1.44
CA ALA A 37 -13.68 -3.72 0.72
C ALA A 37 -14.75 -4.70 1.22
N LEU A 38 -14.37 -5.96 1.53
CA LEU A 38 -15.27 -6.96 2.09
C LEU A 38 -15.79 -6.54 3.46
N PHE A 39 -14.89 -6.04 4.34
CA PHE A 39 -15.30 -5.47 5.63
C PHE A 39 -16.28 -4.29 5.45
N LEU A 40 -15.97 -3.34 4.57
CA LEU A 40 -16.85 -2.18 4.33
C LEU A 40 -18.20 -2.57 3.71
N GLY A 41 -18.27 -3.71 3.03
CA GLY A 41 -19.52 -4.27 2.48
C GLY A 41 -20.28 -5.18 3.44
N SER A 42 -19.81 -5.35 4.68
CA SER A 42 -20.40 -6.24 5.68
C SER A 42 -21.19 -5.48 6.75
N ASP A 43 -22.00 -6.19 7.54
CA ASP A 43 -22.82 -5.59 8.61
C ASP A 43 -21.94 -5.01 9.74
N GLU A 44 -20.72 -5.51 9.89
CA GLU A 44 -19.71 -5.02 10.82
C GLU A 44 -19.31 -3.56 10.57
N ALA A 45 -19.53 -3.05 9.35
CA ALA A 45 -19.27 -1.66 8.97
C ALA A 45 -20.55 -0.79 8.95
N SER A 46 -21.66 -1.24 9.53
CA SER A 46 -22.99 -0.60 9.44
C SER A 46 -23.08 0.88 9.82
N TYR A 47 -22.10 1.42 10.56
CA TYR A 47 -22.04 2.85 10.92
C TYR A 47 -20.78 3.57 10.40
N VAL A 48 -20.04 2.95 9.47
CA VAL A 48 -18.85 3.52 8.85
C VAL A 48 -19.22 4.10 7.48
N ASN A 49 -19.26 5.43 7.37
CA ASN A 49 -19.55 6.12 6.12
C ASN A 49 -18.76 7.44 6.02
N GLY A 50 -18.56 7.95 4.80
CA GLY A 50 -17.92 9.25 4.54
C GLY A 50 -16.41 9.30 4.81
N GLN A 51 -15.75 8.14 4.96
CA GLN A 51 -14.32 8.07 5.26
C GLN A 51 -13.50 7.55 4.06
N ALA A 52 -12.30 8.08 3.89
CA ALA A 52 -11.29 7.53 2.99
C ALA A 52 -10.33 6.64 3.76
N TRP A 53 -10.28 5.35 3.44
CA TRP A 53 -9.40 4.38 4.10
C TRP A 53 -8.13 4.16 3.27
N ALA A 54 -6.98 4.51 3.83
CA ALA A 54 -5.69 4.22 3.21
C ALA A 54 -5.33 2.73 3.40
N VAL A 55 -5.10 2.03 2.28
CA VAL A 55 -4.62 0.63 2.26
C VAL A 55 -3.27 0.59 1.53
N ASP A 56 -2.27 1.23 2.13
CA ASP A 56 -1.02 1.59 1.44
C ASP A 56 0.25 1.17 2.20
N GLY A 57 0.11 0.31 3.21
CA GLY A 57 1.21 -0.13 4.06
C GLY A 57 1.75 0.99 4.97
N GLY A 58 0.95 2.03 5.22
CA GLY A 58 1.27 3.16 6.11
C GLY A 58 1.94 4.34 5.42
N LEU A 59 2.01 4.35 4.09
CA LEU A 59 2.69 5.39 3.33
C LEU A 59 2.13 6.78 3.62
N SER A 60 0.81 6.89 3.72
CA SER A 60 0.11 8.16 3.98
C SER A 60 0.11 8.57 5.45
N ALA A 61 0.54 7.70 6.37
CA ALA A 61 0.52 8.00 7.81
C ALA A 61 1.79 8.73 8.30
N GLY A 62 2.86 8.72 7.51
CA GLY A 62 4.15 9.34 7.86
C GLY A 62 4.32 10.75 7.27
N HIS A 63 5.20 11.54 7.89
CA HIS A 63 5.79 12.68 7.20
C HIS A 63 6.61 12.20 5.99
N PRO A 64 6.77 13.00 4.94
CA PRO A 64 7.66 12.65 3.82
C PRO A 64 9.06 12.32 4.33
N VAL A 65 9.53 11.10 4.08
CA VAL A 65 10.86 10.64 4.46
C VAL A 65 11.62 10.09 3.25
N VAL A 66 12.93 10.30 3.25
CA VAL A 66 13.85 9.59 2.36
C VAL A 66 14.70 8.68 3.23
N PRO A 67 14.44 7.36 3.24
CA PRO A 67 15.24 6.42 4.01
C PRO A 67 16.73 6.59 3.72
N GLY A 68 17.54 6.75 4.77
CA GLY A 68 19.00 6.92 4.65
C GLY A 68 19.49 8.36 4.43
N LYS A 69 18.59 9.35 4.37
CA LYS A 69 18.95 10.77 4.53
C LYS A 69 18.23 11.30 5.78
N LEU A 70 19.01 11.71 6.79
CA LEU A 70 18.45 12.42 7.94
C LEU A 70 17.81 13.73 7.45
N ALA A 71 16.62 14.04 7.97
CA ALA A 71 16.02 15.36 7.88
C ALA A 71 16.85 16.37 8.67
#